data_AF-A0A926CLJ8-F1
#
_entry.id   AF-A0A926CLJ8-F1
#
_cell.length_a   1.000
_cell.length_b   1.000
_cell.length_c   1.000
_cell.angle_alpha   90.00
_cell.angle_beta   90.00
_cell.angle_gamma   90.00
#
_symmetry.space_group_name_H-M   'P 1'
#
loop_
_entity.id
_entity.type
_entity.pdbx_description
1 polymer ?
#
loop_
_entity_poly.entity_id
_entity_poly.type
_entity_poly.pdbx_seq_one_letter_code
_entity_poly.pdbx_strand_id
1 'polypeptide(L)'
;MVGSSLRLGLAFLVLLPVAGQAQPYITALGGVSTLSADAATQLGTPNAVALYSPENGAAANIGAGFHSNDWLSFQANYIWNRNQLTLTQIGDRRFFEQMRKSRQNAGVADLLLYFRNRRSWARPYLSAGVGVVSIADTLGNVRGEMTSP
;
A
#
# COMPACT_ATOMS: atom_id res chain seq x y z
N MET A 1 16.23 12.51 50.73
CA MET A 1 15.23 11.89 49.83
C MET A 1 15.02 12.83 48.66
N VAL A 2 15.61 12.52 47.49
CA VAL A 2 15.57 13.37 46.29
C VAL A 2 14.49 12.81 45.37
N GLY A 3 13.37 13.52 45.25
CA GLY A 3 12.28 13.18 44.33
C GLY A 3 12.47 13.92 43.00
N SER A 4 13.10 13.28 42.02
CA SER A 4 13.20 13.78 40.65
C SER A 4 11.92 13.44 39.88
N SER A 5 11.01 14.40 39.75
CA SER A 5 9.84 14.28 38.87
C SER A 5 10.26 14.51 37.42
N LEU A 6 10.40 13.43 36.65
CA LEU A 6 10.62 13.43 35.21
C LEU A 6 9.34 13.92 34.52
N ARG A 7 9.34 15.14 33.95
CA ARG A 7 8.23 15.64 33.12
C ARG A 7 8.52 15.31 31.67
N LEU A 8 7.81 14.34 31.10
CA LEU A 8 7.75 14.13 29.65
C LEU A 8 7.11 15.37 29.02
N GLY A 9 7.91 16.19 28.35
CA GLY A 9 7.41 17.25 27.48
C GLY A 9 6.92 16.64 26.17
N LEU A 10 5.60 16.65 25.95
CA LEU A 10 5.01 16.37 24.65
C LEU A 10 5.33 17.56 23.74
N ALA A 11 6.37 17.44 22.91
CA ALA A 11 6.72 18.45 21.93
C ALA A 11 5.70 18.42 20.79
N PHE A 12 4.67 19.26 20.88
CA PHE A 12 3.77 19.55 19.78
C PHE A 12 4.55 20.37 18.75
N LEU A 13 4.91 19.77 17.62
CA LEU A 13 5.53 20.46 16.49
C LEU A 13 4.48 21.37 15.86
N VAL A 14 4.30 22.57 16.40
CA VAL A 14 3.44 23.59 15.80
C VAL A 14 4.18 24.14 14.58
N LEU A 15 3.83 23.62 13.40
CA LEU A 15 4.21 24.19 12.11
C LEU A 15 3.55 25.58 12.01
N LEU A 16 4.34 26.63 12.26
CA LEU A 16 3.94 28.01 11.96
C LEU A 16 3.58 28.11 10.48
N PRO A 17 2.46 28.75 10.09
CA PRO A 17 2.15 28.96 8.69
C PRO A 17 3.15 29.98 8.13
N VAL A 18 4.18 29.50 7.44
CA VAL A 18 4.94 30.33 6.52
C VAL A 18 3.97 30.75 5.43
N ALA A 19 3.74 32.06 5.31
CA ALA A 19 2.96 32.67 4.24
C ALA A 19 3.71 32.56 2.89
N GLY A 20 3.92 31.33 2.43
CA GLY A 20 4.24 31.00 1.05
C GLY A 20 2.93 30.67 0.36
N GLN A 21 2.68 31.28 -0.80
CA GLN A 21 1.46 31.11 -1.57
C GLN A 21 1.27 29.61 -1.90
N ALA A 22 0.43 28.94 -1.11
CA ALA A 22 0.17 27.51 -1.26
C ALA A 22 -0.52 27.29 -2.60
N GLN A 23 0.17 26.65 -3.54
CA GLN A 23 -0.33 26.47 -4.89
C GLN A 23 -0.94 25.07 -5.01
N PRO A 24 -2.27 24.95 -5.15
CA PRO A 24 -2.93 23.65 -5.24
C PRO A 24 -2.67 22.98 -6.59
N TYR A 25 -2.69 21.65 -6.59
CA TYR A 25 -2.58 20.82 -7.80
C TYR A 25 -3.31 19.48 -7.63
N ILE A 26 -3.57 18.81 -8.75
CA ILE A 26 -4.19 17.49 -8.82
C ILE A 26 -3.24 16.57 -9.60
N THR A 27 -3.20 15.30 -9.21
CA THR A 27 -2.42 14.25 -9.87
C THR A 27 -3.31 13.08 -10.23
N ALA A 28 -2.97 12.40 -11.32
CA ALA A 28 -3.58 11.13 -11.71
C ALA A 28 -2.51 10.27 -12.37
N LEU A 29 -2.40 9.02 -11.93
CA LEU A 29 -1.45 8.03 -12.44
C LEU A 29 -2.20 6.71 -12.67
N GLY A 30 -1.87 6.04 -13.77
CA GLY A 30 -2.35 4.69 -14.08
C GLY A 30 -1.17 3.76 -14.29
N GLY A 31 -1.34 2.48 -13.98
CA GLY A 31 -0.27 1.51 -14.14
C GLY A 31 -0.68 0.07 -13.85
N VAL A 32 0.34 -0.74 -13.59
CA VAL A 32 0.21 -2.16 -13.29
C VAL A 32 0.61 -2.38 -11.82
N SER A 33 -0.26 -3.03 -11.06
CA SER A 33 0.05 -3.48 -9.70
C SER A 33 0.71 -4.84 -9.78
N THR A 34 1.98 -4.92 -9.38
CA THR A 34 2.72 -6.17 -9.21
C THR A 34 2.58 -6.62 -7.76
N LEU A 35 1.90 -7.74 -7.52
CA LEU A 35 1.96 -8.41 -6.21
C LEU A 35 3.09 -9.44 -6.26
N SER A 36 3.88 -9.53 -5.20
CA SER A 36 4.83 -10.64 -5.00
C SER A 36 4.14 -11.77 -4.24
N ALA A 37 4.43 -13.00 -4.64
CA ALA A 37 4.04 -14.21 -3.94
C ALA A 37 4.97 -14.47 -2.76
N ASP A 38 4.43 -14.54 -1.55
CA ASP A 38 5.11 -15.16 -0.40
C ASP A 38 4.38 -16.46 -0.05
N ALA A 39 5.12 -17.58 -0.02
CA ALA A 39 4.57 -18.87 0.37
C ALA A 39 4.52 -18.97 1.90
N ALA A 40 3.38 -19.40 2.44
CA ALA A 40 3.23 -19.67 3.87
C ALA A 40 3.08 -21.17 4.11
N THR A 41 3.86 -21.72 5.04
CA THR A 41 3.74 -23.11 5.49
C THR A 41 3.10 -23.13 6.87
N GLN A 42 1.97 -23.82 7.02
CA GLN A 42 1.36 -24.01 8.34
C GLN A 42 1.97 -25.24 9.02
N LEU A 43 2.74 -25.02 10.08
CA LEU A 43 3.29 -26.09 10.92
C LEU A 43 2.19 -26.56 11.89
N GLY A 44 1.51 -27.66 11.57
CA GLY A 44 0.45 -28.22 12.42
C GLY A 44 -0.29 -29.41 11.80
N THR A 45 -0.26 -29.53 10.48
CA THR A 45 -0.66 -30.70 9.70
C THR A 45 0.56 -31.20 8.91
N PRO A 46 0.80 -32.52 8.82
CA PRO A 46 1.86 -33.02 7.95
C PRO A 46 1.56 -32.55 6.51
N ASN A 47 2.54 -31.88 5.90
CA ASN A 47 2.58 -31.58 4.46
C ASN A 47 1.56 -30.56 3.91
N ALA A 48 1.04 -29.62 4.72
CA ALA A 48 0.19 -28.55 4.21
C ALA A 48 1.01 -27.31 3.76
N VAL A 49 1.16 -27.11 2.45
CA VAL A 49 1.79 -25.92 1.85
C VAL A 49 0.72 -25.08 1.15
N ALA A 50 0.63 -23.79 1.49
CA ALA A 50 -0.23 -22.82 0.81
C ALA A 50 0.63 -21.85 -0.01
N LEU A 51 0.44 -21.89 -1.33
CA LEU A 51 1.11 -21.02 -2.29
C LEU A 51 0.09 -20.02 -2.83
N TYR A 52 0.46 -18.74 -2.83
CA TYR A 52 -0.28 -17.69 -3.50
C TYR A 52 0.45 -17.37 -4.80
N SER A 53 -0.24 -17.46 -5.94
CA SER A 53 0.26 -16.97 -7.22
C SER A 53 -0.55 -15.73 -7.61
N PRO A 54 -0.10 -14.52 -7.24
CA PRO A 54 -0.76 -13.30 -7.65
C PRO A 54 -0.46 -12.99 -9.11
N GLU A 55 -1.47 -12.56 -9.84
CA GLU A 55 -1.33 -11.99 -11.17
C GLU A 55 -1.24 -10.47 -11.10
N ASN A 56 -0.47 -9.91 -12.03
CA ASN A 56 -0.38 -8.47 -12.22
C ASN A 56 -1.75 -7.87 -12.54
N GLY A 57 -2.07 -6.78 -11.85
CA GLY A 57 -3.37 -6.16 -11.83
C GLY A 57 -3.38 -4.75 -12.40
N ALA A 58 -4.56 -4.19 -12.64
CA ALA A 58 -4.69 -2.77 -12.97
C ALA A 58 -4.52 -1.92 -11.70
N ALA A 59 -3.84 -0.78 -11.82
CA ALA A 59 -3.63 0.18 -10.75
C ALA A 59 -4.00 1.59 -11.21
N ALA A 60 -4.60 2.37 -10.30
CA ALA A 60 -4.87 3.78 -10.47
C ALA A 60 -4.56 4.53 -9.17
N ASN A 61 -4.04 5.74 -9.29
CA ASN A 61 -3.81 6.65 -8.17
C ASN A 61 -4.29 8.03 -8.58
N ILE A 62 -5.19 8.61 -7.79
CA ILE A 62 -5.62 10.01 -7.93
C ILE A 62 -5.21 10.76 -6.67
N GLY A 63 -4.74 11.98 -6.83
CA GLY A 63 -4.26 12.77 -5.70
C GLY A 63 -4.56 14.24 -5.84
N ALA A 64 -4.55 14.92 -4.70
CA ALA A 64 -4.64 16.36 -4.62
C ALA A 64 -3.66 16.86 -3.56
N GLY A 65 -3.06 18.01 -3.79
CA GLY A 65 -2.04 18.54 -2.91
C GLY A 65 -1.82 20.03 -3.09
N PHE A 66 -0.85 20.55 -2.35
CA PHE A 66 -0.40 21.91 -2.50
C PHE A 66 1.11 22.01 -2.30
N HIS A 67 1.73 22.90 -3.07
CA HIS A 67 3.12 23.28 -2.87
C HIS A 67 3.21 24.27 -1.72
N SER A 68 3.90 23.89 -0.64
CA SER A 68 4.18 24.82 0.46
C SER A 68 5.32 25.78 0.08
N ASN A 69 6.35 25.28 -0.61
CA ASN A 69 7.44 26.07 -1.16
C ASN A 69 8.04 25.38 -2.41
N ASP A 70 9.19 25.87 -2.90
CA ASP A 70 9.82 25.35 -4.13
C ASP A 70 10.36 23.92 -4.03
N TRP A 71 10.48 23.42 -2.81
CA TRP A 71 11.12 22.15 -2.47
C TRP A 71 10.17 21.20 -1.75
N LEU A 72 9.11 21.69 -1.12
CA LEU A 72 8.21 20.91 -0.27
C LEU A 72 6.74 21.01 -0.74
N SER A 73 6.09 19.86 -0.86
CA SER A 73 4.64 19.75 -1.04
C SER A 73 4.01 18.79 -0.04
N PHE A 74 2.72 18.97 0.15
CA PHE A 74 1.83 18.04 0.84
C PHE A 74 0.83 17.47 -0.17
N GLN A 75 0.56 16.17 -0.11
CA GLN A 75 -0.37 15.51 -1.03
C GLN A 75 -1.16 14.42 -0.32
N ALA A 76 -2.45 14.31 -0.66
CA ALA A 76 -3.27 13.17 -0.32
C ALA A 76 -3.53 12.35 -1.59
N ASN A 77 -3.44 11.03 -1.47
CA ASN A 77 -3.57 10.07 -2.56
C ASN A 77 -4.64 9.04 -2.23
N TYR A 78 -5.47 8.74 -3.21
CA TYR A 78 -6.35 7.58 -3.22
C TYR A 78 -5.88 6.60 -4.29
N ILE A 79 -5.45 5.43 -3.82
CA ILE A 79 -4.87 4.37 -4.64
C ILE A 79 -5.89 3.25 -4.74
N TRP A 80 -6.14 2.79 -5.96
CA TRP A 80 -6.98 1.65 -6.26
C TRP A 80 -6.16 0.62 -7.03
N ASN A 81 -6.16 -0.62 -6.54
CA ASN A 81 -5.53 -1.75 -7.21
C ASN A 81 -6.53 -2.91 -7.30
N ARG A 82 -6.43 -3.68 -8.38
CA ARG A 82 -7.21 -4.92 -8.56
C ARG A 82 -6.32 -6.01 -9.11
N ASN A 83 -6.15 -7.08 -8.35
CA ASN A 83 -5.31 -8.22 -8.70
C ASN A 83 -6.13 -9.51 -8.67
N GLN A 84 -5.78 -10.46 -9.53
CA GLN A 84 -6.29 -11.83 -9.44
C GLN A 84 -5.29 -12.65 -8.62
N LEU A 85 -5.80 -13.50 -7.74
CA LEU A 85 -5.02 -14.34 -6.84
C LEU A 85 -5.41 -15.79 -7.08
N THR A 86 -4.46 -16.66 -7.38
CA THR A 86 -4.70 -18.10 -7.33
C THR A 86 -4.11 -18.65 -6.05
N LEU A 87 -4.95 -19.22 -5.20
CA LEU A 87 -4.52 -19.94 -4.01
C LEU A 87 -4.42 -21.43 -4.35
N THR A 88 -3.22 -21.98 -4.21
CA THR A 88 -2.97 -23.41 -4.36
C THR A 88 -2.58 -23.97 -3.00
N GLN A 89 -3.39 -24.87 -2.46
CA GLN A 89 -3.07 -25.60 -1.24
C GLN A 89 -2.80 -27.07 -1.58
N ILE A 90 -1.64 -27.56 -1.16
CA ILE A 90 -1.26 -28.96 -1.24
C ILE A 90 -1.29 -29.52 0.18
N GLY A 91 -2.12 -30.53 0.43
CA GLY A 91 -2.16 -31.28 1.69
C GLY A 91 -2.19 -32.78 1.43
N ASP A 92 -2.03 -33.58 2.49
CA ASP A 92 -1.81 -35.04 2.55
C ASP A 92 -2.78 -35.92 1.69
N ARG A 93 -2.70 -35.79 0.34
CA ARG A 93 -3.54 -36.36 -0.76
C ARG A 93 -4.68 -35.50 -1.33
N ARG A 94 -4.74 -34.18 -1.07
CA ARG A 94 -5.75 -33.30 -1.69
C ARG A 94 -5.11 -32.05 -2.29
N PHE A 95 -5.42 -31.80 -3.56
CA PHE A 95 -5.07 -30.58 -4.28
C PHE A 95 -6.28 -29.66 -4.29
N PHE A 96 -6.13 -28.46 -3.76
CA PHE A 96 -7.15 -27.42 -3.82
C PHE A 96 -6.60 -26.22 -4.55
N GLU A 97 -7.19 -25.90 -5.69
CA GLU A 97 -6.94 -24.66 -6.40
C GLU A 97 -8.17 -23.76 -6.29
N GLN A 98 -7.98 -22.56 -5.77
CA GLN A 98 -9.03 -21.57 -5.62
C GLN A 98 -8.59 -20.25 -6.25
N MET A 99 -9.27 -19.87 -7.33
CA MET A 99 -9.17 -18.52 -7.87
C MET A 99 -9.90 -17.53 -6.94
N ARG A 100 -9.24 -16.44 -6.58
CA ARG A 100 -9.75 -15.33 -5.79
C ARG A 100 -9.52 -14.03 -6.54
N LYS A 101 -10.40 -13.06 -6.35
CA LYS A 101 -10.21 -11.69 -6.85
C LYS A 101 -9.94 -10.80 -5.65
N SER A 102 -8.81 -10.10 -5.66
CA SER A 102 -8.45 -9.15 -4.62
C SER A 102 -8.60 -7.73 -5.15
N ARG A 103 -9.25 -6.89 -4.34
CA ARG A 103 -9.36 -5.46 -4.59
C ARG A 103 -8.75 -4.75 -3.39
N GLN A 104 -7.82 -3.86 -3.67
CA GLN A 104 -7.17 -3.03 -2.66
C GLN A 104 -7.50 -1.56 -2.92
N ASN A 105 -7.88 -0.85 -1.86
CA ASN A 105 -7.98 0.60 -1.87
C ASN A 105 -7.07 1.13 -0.75
N ALA A 106 -6.34 2.21 -1.00
CA ALA A 106 -5.52 2.84 0.01
C ALA A 106 -5.70 4.36 -0.01
N GLY A 107 -5.68 4.96 1.17
CA GLY A 107 -5.56 6.40 1.34
C GLY A 107 -4.20 6.72 1.94
N VAL A 108 -3.42 7.59 1.31
CA VAL A 108 -2.06 7.95 1.76
C VAL A 108 -1.95 9.46 1.86
N ALA A 109 -1.34 9.96 2.94
CA ALA A 109 -0.95 11.34 3.10
C ALA A 109 0.58 11.43 3.07
N ASP A 110 1.12 12.23 2.15
CA ASP A 110 2.53 12.28 1.80
C ASP A 110 3.11 13.69 1.93
N LEU A 111 4.36 13.73 2.37
CA LEU A 111 5.29 14.84 2.21
C LEU A 111 6.18 14.56 1.01
N LEU A 112 6.30 15.54 0.10
CA LEU A 112 7.14 15.43 -1.10
C LEU A 112 8.28 16.45 -1.02
N LEU A 113 9.51 15.96 -1.04
CA LEU A 113 10.73 16.75 -1.13
C LEU A 113 11.31 16.68 -2.54
N TYR A 114 11.37 17.80 -3.25
CA TYR A 114 11.93 17.90 -4.59
C TYR A 114 13.43 18.22 -4.52
N PHE A 115 14.21 17.64 -5.43
CA PHE A 115 15.64 17.92 -5.55
C PHE A 115 15.96 19.04 -6.54
N ARG A 116 14.95 19.59 -7.23
CA ARG A 116 15.08 20.67 -8.21
C ARG A 116 13.94 21.68 -8.08
N ASN A 117 14.25 22.94 -8.39
CA ASN A 117 13.30 24.06 -8.37
C ASN A 117 12.10 23.83 -9.33
N ARG A 118 10.93 24.41 -9.00
CA ARG A 118 9.67 24.38 -9.79
C ARG A 118 9.81 24.73 -11.27
N ARG A 119 10.77 25.59 -11.64
CA ARG A 119 10.98 25.97 -13.05
C ARG A 119 11.65 24.88 -13.90
N SER A 120 12.14 23.81 -13.28
CA SER A 120 12.78 22.70 -14.01
C SER A 120 11.75 21.81 -14.68
N TRP A 121 12.01 21.41 -15.94
CA TRP A 121 11.13 20.52 -16.71
C TRP A 121 10.96 19.13 -16.08
N ALA A 122 12.02 18.60 -15.46
CA ALA A 122 12.01 17.34 -14.72
C ALA A 122 12.51 17.58 -13.29
N ARG A 123 11.73 17.10 -12.33
CA ARG A 123 11.95 17.32 -10.90
C ARG A 123 11.86 15.98 -10.16
N PRO A 124 13.01 15.30 -9.96
CA PRO A 124 13.06 14.16 -9.06
C PRO A 124 12.58 14.58 -7.67
N TYR A 125 11.85 13.68 -7.01
CA TYR A 125 11.34 13.91 -5.67
C TYR A 125 11.44 12.64 -4.82
N LEU A 126 11.53 12.83 -3.52
CA LEU A 126 11.38 11.80 -2.50
C LEU A 126 10.02 12.02 -1.82
N SER A 127 9.24 10.96 -1.68
CA SER A 127 7.99 10.98 -0.92
C SER A 127 8.11 10.14 0.34
N ALA A 128 7.61 10.66 1.45
CA ALA A 128 7.44 9.91 2.69
C ALA A 128 6.06 10.25 3.27
N GLY A 129 5.35 9.22 3.71
CA GLY A 129 3.98 9.38 4.15
C GLY A 129 3.48 8.22 4.97
N VAL A 130 2.24 8.37 5.41
CA VAL A 130 1.49 7.36 6.15
C VAL A 130 0.17 7.13 5.45
N GLY A 131 -0.32 5.90 5.51
CA GLY A 131 -1.56 5.56 4.84
C GLY A 131 -2.29 4.41 5.48
N VAL A 132 -3.57 4.32 5.14
CA VAL A 132 -4.45 3.20 5.49
C VAL A 132 -4.72 2.40 4.24
N VAL A 133 -4.69 1.07 4.38
CA VAL A 133 -4.94 0.14 3.27
C VAL A 133 -6.10 -0.75 3.65
N SER A 134 -7.10 -0.83 2.78
CA SER A 134 -8.20 -1.78 2.87
C SER A 134 -8.06 -2.79 1.73
N ILE A 135 -7.99 -4.06 2.10
CA ILE A 135 -7.93 -5.19 1.17
C ILE A 135 -9.24 -5.95 1.31
N ALA A 136 -9.91 -6.18 0.19
CA ALA A 136 -11.13 -6.95 0.10
C ALA A 136 -10.92 -8.10 -0.88
N ASP A 137 -11.10 -9.32 -0.39
CA ASP A 137 -11.02 -10.53 -1.19
C ASP A 137 -12.42 -11.09 -1.42
N THR A 138 -12.71 -11.42 -2.68
CA THR A 138 -13.92 -12.16 -3.04
C THR A 138 -13.53 -13.57 -3.44
N LEU A 139 -14.18 -14.56 -2.82
CA LEU A 139 -14.01 -15.97 -3.18
C LEU A 139 -14.50 -16.20 -4.61
N GLY A 140 -13.65 -16.77 -5.47
CA GLY A 140 -14.06 -17.34 -6.75
C GLY A 140 -14.39 -18.82 -6.63
N ASN A 141 -14.85 -19.40 -7.75
CA ASN A 141 -15.26 -20.81 -7.84
C ASN A 141 -14.16 -21.74 -7.31
N VAL A 142 -14.57 -22.67 -6.43
CA VAL A 142 -13.71 -23.73 -5.92
C VAL A 142 -13.76 -24.87 -6.92
N ARG A 143 -12.62 -25.22 -7.54
CA ARG A 143 -12.50 -26.41 -8.38
C ARG A 143 -11.63 -27.43 -7.63
N GLY A 144 -12.30 -28.30 -6.88
CA GLY A 144 -11.66 -29.45 -6.26
C GLY A 144 -11.85 -30.68 -7.13
N GLU A 145 -10.77 -31.31 -7.57
CA GLU A 145 -10.84 -32.66 -8.12
C GLU A 145 -10.80 -33.65 -6.95
N MET A 146 -11.94 -34.29 -6.70
CA MET A 146 -12.07 -35.33 -5.69
C MET A 146 -11.68 -36.65 -6.35
N THR A 147 -10.40 -37.01 -6.32
CA THR A 147 -10.00 -38.37 -6.72
C THR A 147 -10.48 -39.34 -5.64
N SER A 148 -11.53 -40.09 -5.96
CA SER A 148 -12.03 -41.20 -5.15
C SER A 148 -10.99 -42.34 -5.11
N PRO A 149 -10.89 -43.09 -4.01
CA PRO A 149 -9.97 -44.22 -3.87
C PRO A 149 -10.29 -45.38 -4.82
#